data_AF-A0A9P9RQ27-F1
#
_entry.id   AF-A0A9P9RQ27-F1
#
_cell.length_a   1.000
_cell.length_b   1.000
_cell.length_c   1.000
_cell.angle_alpha   90.00
_cell.angle_beta   90.00
_cell.angle_gamma   90.00
#
_symmetry.space_group_name_H-M   'P 1'
#
loop_
_entity.id
_entity.type
_entity.pdbx_description
1 polymer ?
#
loop_
_entity_poly.entity_id
_entity_poly.type
_entity_poly.pdbx_seq_one_letter_code
_entity_poly.pdbx_strand_id
1 'polypeptide(L)'
;AQQAAKSIVYIHKLIAFYYDTNANNLLLNKDLNIKPADFQGRYLLPDSIIVLNSLLLKNVKLFILRSDPNYADRKTDIFALRSTIYFIITGHEPFPELDSFDDDDEAEIISRYKSGQFPILEP
;
A
#
# COMPACT_ATOMS: atom_id res chain seq x y z
N ALA A 1 -13.56 -4.44 2.15
CA ALA A 1 -12.88 -4.49 0.82
C ALA A 1 -13.48 -3.56 -0.25
N GLN A 2 -14.78 -3.65 -0.59
CA GLN A 2 -15.35 -2.91 -1.73
C GLN A 2 -15.17 -1.39 -1.68
N GLN A 3 -15.42 -0.76 -0.51
CA GLN A 3 -15.29 0.69 -0.37
C GLN A 3 -13.84 1.16 -0.52
N ALA A 4 -12.87 0.44 0.06
CA ALA A 4 -11.45 0.71 -0.12
C ALA A 4 -11.05 0.69 -1.60
N ALA A 5 -11.47 -0.34 -2.36
CA ALA A 5 -11.20 -0.42 -3.79
C ALA A 5 -11.81 0.73 -4.58
N LYS A 6 -13.07 1.10 -4.30
CA LYS A 6 -13.74 2.25 -4.95
C LYS A 6 -13.01 3.57 -4.66
N SER A 7 -12.53 3.75 -3.43
CA SER A 7 -11.75 4.92 -3.07
C SER A 7 -10.46 5.03 -3.86
N ILE A 8 -9.68 3.95 -3.99
CA ILE A 8 -8.45 3.96 -4.80
C ILE A 8 -8.75 4.27 -6.27
N VAL A 9 -9.81 3.69 -6.85
CA VAL A 9 -10.24 4.02 -8.22
C VAL A 9 -10.60 5.50 -8.38
N TYR A 10 -11.25 6.09 -7.38
CA TYR A 10 -11.58 7.51 -7.39
C TYR A 10 -10.34 8.38 -7.27
N ILE A 11 -9.42 8.02 -6.37
CA ILE A 11 -8.17 8.74 -6.16
C ILE A 11 -7.29 8.71 -7.42
N HIS A 12 -7.15 7.56 -8.09
CA HIS A 12 -6.43 7.42 -9.36
C HIS A 12 -6.99 8.26 -10.52
N LYS A 13 -8.22 8.80 -10.40
CA LYS A 13 -8.81 9.74 -11.37
C LYS A 13 -8.47 11.20 -11.07
N LEU A 14 -8.24 11.54 -9.80
CA LEU A 14 -8.01 12.91 -9.35
C LEU A 14 -6.53 13.26 -9.24
N ILE A 15 -5.75 12.31 -8.75
CA ILE A 15 -4.30 12.40 -8.60
C ILE A 15 -3.69 11.14 -9.19
N ALA A 16 -2.47 11.23 -9.69
CA ALA A 16 -1.88 10.10 -10.39
C ALA A 16 -1.64 8.89 -9.47
N PHE A 17 -1.20 9.08 -8.22
CA PHE A 17 -0.82 7.98 -7.32
C PHE A 17 -1.03 8.31 -5.84
N TYR A 18 -1.49 7.32 -5.06
CA TYR A 18 -1.76 7.44 -3.62
C TYR A 18 -0.92 6.43 -2.84
N TYR A 19 0.11 6.95 -2.21
CA TYR A 19 1.31 6.18 -1.88
C TYR A 19 1.19 5.38 -0.59
N ASP A 20 0.17 5.66 0.21
CA ASP A 20 0.05 5.19 1.58
C ASP A 20 -1.28 4.47 1.83
N THR A 21 -1.60 3.55 0.93
CA THR A 21 -2.74 2.64 1.10
C THR A 21 -2.39 1.59 2.15
N ASN A 22 -2.75 1.87 3.39
CA ASN A 22 -2.64 0.94 4.52
C ASN A 22 -3.90 1.01 5.39
N ALA A 23 -4.10 0.04 6.27
CA ALA A 23 -5.31 -0.01 7.10
C ALA A 23 -5.44 1.17 8.08
N ASN A 24 -4.33 1.73 8.56
CA ASN A 24 -4.31 2.89 9.47
C ASN A 24 -4.82 4.17 8.79
N ASN A 25 -4.68 4.26 7.47
CA ASN A 25 -5.17 5.40 6.67
C ASN A 25 -6.60 5.21 6.13
N LEU A 26 -7.27 4.12 6.49
CA LEU A 26 -8.67 3.87 6.15
C LEU A 26 -9.55 4.07 7.38
N LEU A 27 -9.99 5.30 7.59
CA LEU A 27 -10.84 5.66 8.73
C LEU A 27 -12.28 5.17 8.52
N LEU A 28 -12.97 4.88 9.62
CA LEU A 28 -14.39 4.52 9.61
C LEU A 28 -15.23 5.65 10.17
N ASN A 29 -16.35 5.96 9.51
CA ASN A 29 -17.37 6.82 10.10
C ASN A 29 -18.32 6.01 11.01
N LYS A 30 -19.30 6.69 11.64
CA LYS A 30 -20.30 6.07 12.53
C LYS A 30 -21.11 4.93 11.90
N ASP A 31 -21.20 4.89 10.57
CA ASP A 31 -21.94 3.89 9.81
C ASP A 31 -20.99 2.84 9.18
N LEU A 32 -19.73 2.78 9.66
CA LEU A 32 -18.67 1.89 9.18
C LEU A 32 -18.28 2.10 7.71
N ASN A 33 -18.51 3.29 7.17
CA ASN A 33 -18.03 3.63 5.84
C ASN A 33 -16.56 4.04 5.88
N ILE A 34 -15.78 3.48 4.96
CA ILE A 34 -14.36 3.78 4.78
C ILE A 34 -14.19 5.20 4.21
N LYS A 35 -13.31 5.97 4.84
CA LYS A 35 -12.84 7.29 4.45
C LYS A 35 -11.31 7.25 4.37
N PRO A 36 -10.71 7.33 3.17
CA PRO A 36 -9.27 7.48 3.04
C PRO A 36 -8.81 8.77 3.73
N ALA A 37 -7.73 8.67 4.48
CA ALA A 37 -7.01 9.77 5.10
C ALA A 37 -5.56 9.79 4.59
N ASP A 38 -4.78 10.78 5.03
CA ASP A 38 -3.36 10.93 4.74
C ASP A 38 -3.01 10.77 3.24
N PHE A 39 -3.14 11.89 2.51
CA PHE A 39 -2.86 11.94 1.06
C PHE A 39 -1.39 12.20 0.75
N GLN A 40 -0.47 11.73 1.60
CA GLN A 40 0.95 11.73 1.29
C GLN A 40 1.21 10.95 0.00
N GLY A 41 1.95 11.57 -0.91
CA GLY A 41 2.18 10.98 -2.22
C GLY A 41 2.78 11.91 -3.26
N ARG A 42 2.46 11.63 -4.52
CA ARG A 42 2.85 12.43 -5.68
C ARG A 42 1.64 12.98 -6.39
N TYR A 43 1.70 14.29 -6.62
CA TYR A 43 0.77 14.98 -7.47
C TYR A 43 1.45 15.24 -8.82
N LEU A 44 0.82 14.76 -9.89
CA LEU A 44 1.30 14.90 -11.27
C LEU A 44 0.30 15.75 -12.05
N LEU A 45 0.81 16.71 -12.84
CA LEU A 45 0.04 17.40 -13.85
C LEU A 45 -0.22 16.48 -15.07
N PRO A 46 -1.17 16.82 -15.96
CA PRO A 46 -1.53 16.02 -17.12
C PRO A 46 -0.36 15.68 -18.08
N ASP A 47 0.72 16.47 -18.05
CA ASP A 47 1.95 16.29 -18.83
C ASP A 47 3.04 15.48 -18.08
N SER A 48 2.66 14.82 -16.98
CA SER A 48 3.56 14.05 -16.11
C SER A 48 4.60 14.89 -15.37
N ILE A 49 4.39 16.21 -15.24
CA ILE A 49 5.20 17.03 -14.33
C ILE A 49 4.83 16.71 -12.89
N ILE A 50 5.82 16.28 -12.10
CA ILE A 50 5.68 16.05 -10.66
C ILE A 50 5.67 17.41 -9.96
N VAL A 51 4.52 17.80 -9.42
CA VAL A 51 4.33 19.04 -8.66
C VAL A 51 4.62 18.84 -7.18
N LEU A 52 4.36 17.64 -6.67
CA LEU A 52 4.66 17.26 -5.30
C LEU A 52 5.25 15.85 -5.30
N ASN A 53 6.35 15.65 -4.57
CA ASN A 53 6.92 14.34 -4.30
C ASN A 53 7.21 14.21 -2.82
N SER A 54 6.27 13.62 -2.08
CA SER A 54 6.54 13.26 -0.69
C SER A 54 7.54 12.09 -0.66
N LEU A 55 8.66 12.27 0.04
CA LEU A 55 9.58 11.18 0.38
C LEU A 55 8.83 10.17 1.25
N LEU A 56 9.03 8.89 1.00
CA LEU A 56 8.31 7.82 1.69
C LEU A 56 9.29 6.83 2.26
N LEU A 57 9.21 6.62 3.58
CA LEU A 57 9.65 5.39 4.23
C LEU A 57 8.49 4.42 4.07
N LYS A 58 8.71 3.29 3.39
CA LYS A 58 7.65 2.31 3.16
C LYS A 58 7.98 1.01 3.87
N ASN A 59 6.97 0.47 4.55
CA ASN A 59 6.99 -0.89 5.09
C ASN A 59 6.94 -1.89 3.92
N VAL A 60 7.97 -2.74 3.80
CA VAL A 60 8.11 -3.77 2.74
C VAL A 60 6.93 -4.71 2.63
N LYS A 61 6.17 -4.92 3.72
CA LYS A 61 4.97 -5.78 3.72
C LYS A 61 3.84 -5.22 2.86
N LEU A 62 3.86 -3.93 2.59
CA LEU A 62 2.78 -3.20 1.90
C LEU A 62 3.12 -2.83 0.44
N PHE A 63 4.29 -3.19 -0.09
CA PHE A 63 4.63 -2.87 -1.49
C PHE A 63 5.33 -3.99 -2.26
N ILE A 64 5.09 -3.99 -3.58
CA ILE A 64 5.86 -4.80 -4.54
C ILE A 64 7.24 -4.20 -4.74
N LEU A 65 8.27 -5.06 -4.79
CA LEU A 65 9.64 -4.69 -5.12
C LEU A 65 9.74 -3.77 -6.36
N ARG A 66 10.54 -2.72 -6.21
CA ARG A 66 10.79 -1.72 -7.25
C ARG A 66 12.28 -1.52 -7.37
N SER A 67 12.75 -1.18 -8.57
CA SER A 67 14.14 -0.76 -8.78
C SER A 67 14.43 0.59 -8.14
N ASP A 68 13.40 1.43 -7.97
CA ASP A 68 13.47 2.71 -7.26
C ASP A 68 12.44 2.71 -6.12
N PRO A 69 12.85 2.77 -4.83
CA PRO A 69 11.94 2.88 -3.69
C PRO A 69 11.11 4.18 -3.73
N ASN A 70 11.65 5.17 -4.43
CA ASN A 70 11.02 6.38 -4.93
C ASN A 70 9.70 6.13 -5.67
N TYR A 71 9.78 5.27 -6.67
CA TYR A 71 8.83 5.18 -7.77
C TYR A 71 7.53 4.54 -7.32
N ALA A 72 6.36 5.10 -7.65
CA ALA A 72 5.08 4.38 -7.53
C ALA A 72 4.27 4.50 -8.80
N ASP A 73 3.56 3.43 -9.07
CA ASP A 73 2.56 3.35 -10.13
C ASP A 73 1.28 2.67 -9.63
N ARG A 74 0.30 2.54 -10.52
CA ARG A 74 -0.97 1.87 -10.22
C ARG A 74 -0.81 0.44 -9.72
N LYS A 75 0.19 -0.32 -10.22
CA LYS A 75 0.41 -1.71 -9.78
C LYS A 75 0.82 -1.73 -8.32
N THR A 76 1.61 -0.75 -7.92
CA THR A 76 2.07 -0.65 -6.56
C THR A 76 0.97 -0.26 -5.57
N ASP A 77 0.06 0.64 -5.97
CA ASP A 77 -1.13 0.98 -5.17
C ASP A 77 -2.08 -0.22 -5.07
N ILE A 78 -2.23 -1.00 -6.15
CA ILE A 78 -3.01 -2.24 -6.14
C ILE A 78 -2.42 -3.27 -5.17
N PHE A 79 -1.09 -3.38 -5.12
CA PHE A 79 -0.45 -4.29 -4.16
C PHE A 79 -0.69 -3.84 -2.72
N ALA A 80 -0.49 -2.56 -2.43
CA ALA A 80 -0.77 -1.99 -1.11
C ALA A 80 -2.24 -2.19 -0.69
N LEU A 81 -3.18 -2.02 -1.63
CA LEU A 81 -4.59 -2.33 -1.42
C LEU A 81 -4.81 -3.82 -1.09
N ARG A 82 -4.09 -4.75 -1.75
CA ARG A 82 -4.19 -6.18 -1.44
C ARG A 82 -3.67 -6.49 -0.04
N SER A 83 -2.51 -5.96 0.35
CA SER A 83 -1.98 -6.11 1.71
C SER A 83 -2.92 -5.48 2.76
N THR A 84 -3.56 -4.36 2.43
CA THR A 84 -4.57 -3.73 3.28
C THR A 84 -5.82 -4.60 3.42
N ILE A 85 -6.30 -5.21 2.33
CA ILE A 85 -7.42 -6.15 2.39
C ILE A 85 -7.05 -7.39 3.21
N TYR A 86 -5.83 -7.90 3.06
CA TYR A 86 -5.31 -8.98 3.89
C TYR A 86 -5.40 -8.62 5.37
N PHE A 87 -4.86 -7.46 5.77
CA PHE A 87 -4.95 -6.96 7.14
C PHE A 87 -6.40 -6.85 7.65
N ILE A 88 -7.31 -6.34 6.82
CA ILE A 88 -8.74 -6.25 7.18
C ILE A 88 -9.35 -7.62 7.47
N ILE A 89 -8.88 -8.67 6.77
CA ILE A 89 -9.40 -10.04 6.93
C ILE A 89 -8.75 -10.73 8.13
N THR A 90 -7.43 -10.63 8.27
CA THR A 90 -6.65 -11.44 9.22
C THR A 90 -6.37 -10.71 10.55
N GLY A 91 -6.52 -9.39 10.57
CA GLY A 91 -6.17 -8.54 11.72
C GLY A 91 -4.67 -8.28 11.89
N HIS A 92 -3.83 -8.71 10.95
CA HIS A 92 -2.37 -8.51 11.01
C HIS A 92 -1.77 -8.27 9.62
N GLU A 93 -0.57 -7.69 9.58
CA GLU A 93 0.15 -7.47 8.33
C GLU A 93 0.65 -8.80 7.72
N PRO A 94 0.93 -8.86 6.40
CA PRO A 94 1.66 -9.96 5.79
C PRO A 94 2.94 -10.30 6.56
N PHE A 95 3.20 -11.59 6.78
CA PHE A 95 4.35 -12.08 7.54
C PHE A 95 4.44 -11.42 8.94
N PRO A 96 3.46 -11.68 9.83
CA PRO A 96 3.45 -11.08 11.17
C PRO A 96 4.67 -11.49 12.02
N GLU A 97 5.34 -12.58 11.67
CA GLU A 97 6.52 -13.11 12.34
C GLU A 97 7.82 -12.37 12.01
N LEU A 98 7.83 -11.52 10.98
CA LEU A 98 9.01 -10.79 10.51
C LEU A 98 8.87 -9.30 10.85
N ASP A 99 9.90 -8.64 11.38
CA ASP A 99 9.89 -7.20 11.64
C ASP A 99 10.30 -6.42 10.38
N SER A 100 9.45 -5.51 9.90
CA SER A 100 9.77 -4.68 8.74
C SER A 100 10.80 -3.58 9.01
N PHE A 101 11.23 -3.39 10.26
CA PHE A 101 12.27 -2.43 10.65
C PHE A 101 13.63 -3.11 10.90
N ASP A 102 13.69 -4.44 10.87
CA ASP A 102 14.93 -5.19 10.94
C ASP A 102 15.42 -5.51 9.51
N ASP A 103 16.71 -5.26 9.25
CA ASP A 103 17.28 -5.36 7.91
C ASP A 103 17.25 -6.80 7.36
N ASP A 104 17.43 -7.81 8.24
CA ASP A 104 17.45 -9.22 7.84
C ASP A 104 16.03 -9.71 7.53
N ASP A 105 15.06 -9.35 8.38
CA ASP A 105 13.65 -9.66 8.15
C ASP A 105 13.08 -8.91 6.94
N GLU A 106 13.50 -7.66 6.71
CA GLU A 106 13.18 -6.90 5.49
C GLU A 106 13.64 -7.66 4.24
N ALA A 107 14.91 -8.11 4.24
CA ALA A 107 15.49 -8.86 3.14
C ALA A 107 14.76 -10.20 2.89
N GLU A 108 14.33 -10.88 3.94
CA GLU A 108 13.53 -12.11 3.86
C GLU A 108 12.15 -11.86 3.24
N ILE A 109 11.42 -10.84 3.67
CA ILE A 109 10.12 -10.45 3.08
C ILE A 109 10.26 -10.18 1.58
N ILE A 110 11.31 -9.43 1.22
CA ILE A 110 11.67 -9.13 -0.17
C ILE A 110 11.95 -10.41 -0.96
N SER A 111 12.70 -11.36 -0.38
CA SER A 111 13.03 -12.65 -1.00
C SER A 111 11.79 -13.51 -1.25
N ARG A 112 10.86 -13.57 -0.28
CA ARG A 112 9.58 -14.28 -0.41
C ARG A 112 8.74 -13.71 -1.55
N TYR A 113 8.57 -12.39 -1.61
CA TYR A 113 7.83 -11.77 -2.72
C TYR A 113 8.50 -11.99 -4.08
N LYS A 114 9.84 -11.96 -4.17
CA LYS A 114 10.56 -12.28 -5.43
C LYS A 114 10.35 -13.72 -5.87
N SER A 115 10.26 -14.65 -4.94
CA SER A 115 10.04 -16.07 -5.21
C SER A 115 8.55 -16.44 -5.38
N GLY A 116 7.65 -15.46 -5.31
CA GLY A 116 6.21 -15.68 -5.44
C GLY A 116 5.58 -16.33 -4.20
N GLN A 117 6.28 -16.32 -3.06
CA GLN A 117 5.76 -16.74 -1.78
C GLN A 117 4.97 -15.57 -1.16
N PHE A 118 3.66 -15.75 -1.05
CA PHE A 118 2.74 -14.77 -0.48
C PHE A 118 2.16 -15.32 0.83
N PRO A 119 1.72 -14.44 1.76
CA PRO A 119 1.04 -14.88 2.97
C PRO A 119 -0.20 -15.71 2.63
N ILE A 120 -0.39 -16.78 3.39
CA ILE A 120 -1.52 -17.69 3.23
C ILE A 120 -2.69 -17.10 4.03
N LEU A 121 -3.89 -17.09 3.44
CA LEU A 121 -5.10 -16.88 4.22
C LEU A 121 -5.39 -18.19 4.97
N GLU A 122 -5.13 -18.23 6.28
CA GLU A 122 -5.63 -19.34 7.09
C GLU A 122 -7.17 -19.36 6.99
N PRO A 123 -7.80 -20.51 6.62
CA PRO A 123 -9.25 -20.62 6.45
C PRO A 123 -10.07 -20.42 7.73
#